data_AF-U2QQ85-F1
#
_entry.id   AF-U2QQ85-F1
#
_cell.length_a   1.000
_cell.length_b   1.000
_cell.length_c   1.000
_cell.angle_alpha   90.00
_cell.angle_beta   90.00
_cell.angle_gamma   90.00
#
_symmetry.space_group_name_H-M   'P 1'
#
loop_
_entity.id
_entity.type
_entity.pdbx_description
1 polymer ?
#
loop_
_entity_poly.entity_id
_entity_poly.type
_entity_poly.pdbx_seq_one_letter_code
_entity_poly.pdbx_strand_id
1 'polypeptide(L)'
;MEWLIRTGTTLLIVAVGFILGPVLKKGIIKLSKNASDKGALTFIGSAVSLLTKIAGIIIALSQLGVNTNVIVGAFSAAGLGISLALKDNMANVAGGMQILFTRPFMVGD
;
A
#
# COMPACT_ATOMS: atom_id res chain seq x y z
N MET A 1 12.91 34.45 -2.80
CA MET A 1 12.42 33.54 -3.87
C MET A 1 12.41 32.08 -3.43
N GLU A 2 13.41 31.57 -2.71
CA GLU A 2 13.44 30.16 -2.26
C GLU A 2 12.21 29.71 -1.44
N TRP A 3 11.70 30.54 -0.54
CA TRP A 3 10.50 30.23 0.25
C TRP A 3 9.23 30.03 -0.59
N LEU A 4 9.13 30.75 -1.71
CA LEU A 4 7.99 30.69 -2.63
C LEU A 4 8.06 29.42 -3.50
N ILE A 5 9.28 29.03 -3.89
CA ILE A 5 9.56 27.79 -4.62
C ILE A 5 9.28 26.57 -3.73
N ARG A 6 9.77 26.55 -2.48
CA ARG A 6 9.57 25.44 -1.53
C ARG A 6 8.10 25.20 -1.18
N THR A 7 7.35 26.28 -0.93
CA THR A 7 5.90 26.19 -0.65
C THR A 7 5.14 25.73 -1.90
N GLY A 8 5.52 26.21 -3.09
CA GLY A 8 4.95 25.77 -4.37
C GLY A 8 5.19 24.29 -4.68
N THR A 9 6.41 23.79 -4.49
CA THR A 9 6.73 22.36 -4.66
C THR A 9 6.01 21.48 -3.62
N THR A 10 5.85 21.96 -2.39
CA THR A 10 5.12 21.22 -1.35
C THR A 10 3.65 21.05 -1.72
N LEU A 11 2.99 22.13 -2.18
CA LEU A 11 1.61 22.09 -2.68
C LEU A 11 1.45 21.14 -3.87
N LEU A 12 2.40 21.14 -4.80
CA LEU A 12 2.42 20.18 -5.91
C LEU A 12 2.53 18.73 -5.43
N ILE A 13 3.40 18.44 -4.47
CA ILE A 13 3.58 17.08 -3.93
C ILE A 13 2.31 16.59 -3.22
N VAL A 14 1.68 17.43 -2.40
CA VAL A 14 0.41 17.09 -1.75
C VAL A 14 -0.68 16.84 -2.79
N ALA A 15 -0.79 17.72 -3.79
CA ALA A 15 -1.75 17.58 -4.87
C ALA A 15 -1.54 16.27 -5.63
N VAL A 16 -0.29 15.95 -5.97
CA VAL A 16 0.07 14.68 -6.63
C VAL A 16 -0.34 13.49 -5.76
N GLY A 17 -0.05 13.48 -4.47
CA GLY A 17 -0.44 12.39 -3.55
C GLY A 17 -1.96 12.21 -3.44
N PHE A 18 -2.71 13.31 -3.37
CA PHE A 18 -4.17 13.28 -3.30
C PHE A 18 -4.84 12.87 -4.61
N ILE A 19 -4.21 13.15 -5.75
CA ILE A 19 -4.69 12.76 -7.08
C ILE A 19 -4.29 11.31 -7.41
N LEU A 20 -3.06 10.88 -7.07
CA LEU A 20 -2.59 9.53 -7.36
C LEU A 20 -3.39 8.47 -6.60
N GLY A 21 -3.72 8.71 -5.32
CA GLY A 21 -4.45 7.76 -4.49
C GLY A 21 -5.76 7.24 -5.11
N PRO A 22 -6.71 8.10 -5.52
CA PRO A 22 -7.94 7.67 -6.18
C PRO A 22 -7.72 7.14 -7.60
N VAL A 23 -6.69 7.59 -8.32
CA VAL A 23 -6.32 7.06 -9.64
C VAL A 23 -5.86 5.61 -9.53
N LEU A 24 -4.97 5.30 -8.58
CA LEU A 24 -4.50 3.94 -8.32
C LEU A 24 -5.65 3.02 -7.91
N LYS A 25 -6.54 3.48 -7.01
CA LYS A 25 -7.76 2.75 -6.64
C LYS A 25 -8.61 2.40 -7.87
N LYS A 26 -8.86 3.38 -8.75
CA LYS A 26 -9.64 3.17 -9.98
C LYS A 26 -8.91 2.22 -10.94
N GLY A 27 -7.58 2.29 -11.03
CA GLY A 27 -6.75 1.38 -11.82
C GLY A 27 -6.88 -0.07 -11.37
N ILE A 28 -6.76 -0.32 -10.07
CA ILE A 28 -6.91 -1.65 -9.45
C ILE A 28 -8.31 -2.23 -9.74
N ILE A 29 -9.36 -1.44 -9.52
CA ILE A 29 -10.74 -1.87 -9.78
C ILE A 29 -10.97 -2.14 -11.28
N LYS A 30 -10.38 -1.32 -12.17
CA LYS A 30 -10.54 -1.45 -13.62
C LYS A 30 -9.81 -2.65 -14.21
N LEU A 31 -8.61 -2.97 -13.70
CA LEU A 31 -7.83 -4.15 -14.10
C LEU A 31 -8.50 -5.46 -13.67
N SER A 32 -9.31 -5.40 -12.62
CA SER A 32 -9.91 -6.59 -12.01
C SER A 32 -11.40 -6.75 -12.34
N LYS A 33 -11.82 -6.25 -13.52
CA LYS A 33 -13.20 -6.34 -14.04
C LYS A 33 -13.79 -7.77 -14.07
N ASN A 34 -12.96 -8.81 -14.03
CA ASN A 34 -13.36 -10.22 -14.03
C ASN A 34 -13.24 -10.92 -12.67
N ALA A 35 -12.86 -10.24 -11.59
CA ALA A 35 -12.80 -10.89 -10.29
C ALA A 35 -14.20 -11.00 -9.67
N SER A 36 -14.55 -12.19 -9.18
CA SER A 36 -15.85 -12.47 -8.56
C SER A 36 -16.12 -11.69 -7.27
N ASP A 37 -15.11 -11.11 -6.62
CA ASP A 37 -15.26 -10.42 -5.33
C ASP A 37 -14.94 -8.92 -5.42
N LYS A 38 -15.99 -8.13 -5.61
CA LYS A 38 -15.92 -6.65 -5.62
C LYS A 38 -15.56 -6.07 -4.25
N GLY A 39 -15.85 -6.78 -3.15
CA GLY A 39 -15.57 -6.33 -1.79
C GLY A 39 -14.07 -6.31 -1.52
N ALA A 40 -13.40 -7.44 -1.80
CA ALA A 40 -11.95 -7.57 -1.65
C ALA A 40 -11.17 -6.54 -2.49
N LEU A 41 -11.59 -6.32 -3.74
CA LEU A 41 -10.96 -5.31 -4.62
C LEU A 41 -11.13 -3.88 -4.10
N THR A 42 -12.31 -3.57 -3.55
CA THR A 42 -12.56 -2.24 -2.98
C THR A 42 -11.73 -2.03 -1.73
N PHE A 43 -11.54 -3.06 -0.91
CA PHE A 43 -10.68 -3.02 0.27
C PHE A 43 -9.21 -2.77 -0.13
N ILE A 44 -8.65 -3.58 -1.03
CA ILE A 44 -7.26 -3.44 -1.51
C ILE A 44 -7.05 -2.08 -2.16
N GLY A 45 -7.95 -1.66 -3.06
CA GLY A 45 -7.86 -0.36 -3.71
C GLY A 45 -7.94 0.80 -2.73
N SER A 46 -8.73 0.68 -1.65
CA SER A 46 -8.81 1.70 -0.61
C SER A 46 -7.57 1.71 0.29
N ALA A 47 -7.01 0.55 0.62
CA ALA A 47 -5.75 0.44 1.37
C ALA A 47 -4.58 1.09 0.61
N VAL A 48 -4.43 0.79 -0.68
CA VAL A 48 -3.40 1.41 -1.53
C VAL A 48 -3.61 2.92 -1.64
N SER A 49 -4.85 3.37 -1.79
CA SER A 49 -5.19 4.80 -1.82
C SER A 49 -4.78 5.52 -0.53
N LEU A 50 -5.05 4.90 0.62
CA LEU A 50 -4.69 5.42 1.94
C LEU A 50 -3.17 5.51 2.11
N LEU A 51 -2.44 4.43 1.80
CA LEU A 51 -0.98 4.40 1.89
C LEU A 51 -0.33 5.47 1.00
N THR A 52 -0.85 5.65 -0.22
CA THR A 52 -0.35 6.67 -1.15
C THR A 52 -0.55 8.09 -0.61
N LYS A 53 -1.71 8.37 -0.02
CA LYS A 53 -2.00 9.67 0.60
C LYS A 53 -1.10 9.95 1.80
N ILE A 54 -0.90 8.95 2.65
CA ILE A 54 0.01 9.03 3.81
C ILE A 54 1.43 9.33 3.34
N ALA A 55 1.93 8.61 2.34
CA ALA A 55 3.25 8.86 1.77
C ALA A 55 3.38 10.29 1.22
N GLY A 56 2.37 10.76 0.47
CA GLY A 56 2.33 12.14 -0.03
C GLY A 56 2.39 13.20 1.08
N ILE A 57 1.67 12.98 2.18
CA ILE A 57 1.69 13.87 3.36
C ILE A 57 3.09 13.88 3.99
N ILE A 58 3.70 12.72 4.21
CA ILE A 58 5.06 12.62 4.80
C ILE A 58 6.09 13.37 3.95
N ILE A 59 6.05 13.20 2.63
CA ILE A 59 6.97 13.89 1.71
C ILE A 59 6.73 15.41 1.75
N ALA A 60 5.48 15.85 1.82
CA ALA A 60 5.15 17.27 1.94
C ALA A 60 5.66 17.88 3.25
N LEU A 61 5.49 17.20 4.40
CA LEU A 61 6.02 17.67 5.68
C LEU A 61 7.55 17.77 5.64
N SER A 62 8.23 16.81 4.99
CA SER A 62 9.69 16.83 4.83
C SER A 62 10.17 18.07 4.08
N GLN A 63 9.45 18.50 3.03
CA GLN A 63 9.78 19.71 2.26
C GLN A 63 9.59 21.02 3.03
N LEU A 64 8.69 21.04 4.01
CA LEU A 64 8.49 22.17 4.92
C LEU A 64 9.58 22.26 6.01
N GLY A 65 10.55 21.34 6.01
CA GLY A 65 11.63 21.29 7.00
C GLY A 65 11.25 20.56 8.28
N VAL A 66 10.09 19.88 8.33
CA VAL A 66 9.73 19.03 9.46
C VAL A 66 10.54 17.74 9.40
N ASN A 67 11.15 17.35 10.52
CA ASN A 67 11.83 16.06 10.62
C ASN A 67 10.80 14.93 10.65
N THR A 68 10.67 14.21 9.53
CA THR A 68 9.71 13.11 9.38
C THR A 68 10.28 11.74 9.72
N ASN A 69 11.55 11.63 10.15
CA ASN A 69 12.19 10.34 10.43
C ASN A 69 11.43 9.53 11.50
N VAL A 70 10.93 10.21 12.54
CA VAL A 70 10.13 9.55 13.60
C VAL A 70 8.80 9.05 13.05
N ILE A 71 8.14 9.84 12.19
CA ILE A 71 6.87 9.46 11.55
C ILE A 71 7.08 8.25 10.65
N VAL A 72 8.12 8.28 9.81
CA VAL A 72 8.49 7.17 8.94
C VAL A 72 8.81 5.93 9.76
N GLY A 73 9.61 6.05 10.83
CA GLY A 73 9.93 4.95 11.73
C GLY A 73 8.70 4.31 12.38
N ALA A 74 7.74 5.12 12.83
CA ALA A 74 6.46 4.64 13.36
C ALA A 74 5.64 3.90 12.29
N PHE A 75 5.57 4.43 11.06
CA PHE A 75 4.91 3.76 9.94
C PHE A 75 5.59 2.44 9.56
N SER A 76 6.91 2.38 9.60
CA SER A 76 7.67 1.15 9.39
C SER A 76 7.33 0.10 10.45
N ALA A 77 7.29 0.49 11.73
CA ALA A 77 6.90 -0.41 12.81
C ALA A 77 5.44 -0.91 12.68
N ALA A 78 4.51 -0.01 12.32
CA ALA A 78 3.12 -0.38 12.06
C ALA A 78 3.00 -1.35 10.86
N GLY A 79 3.74 -1.09 9.79
CA GLY A 79 3.81 -1.97 8.61
C GLY A 79 4.32 -3.36 8.98
N LEU A 80 5.41 -3.44 9.76
CA LEU A 80 5.91 -4.70 10.30
C LEU A 80 4.86 -5.43 11.14
N GLY A 81 4.16 -4.72 12.03
CA GLY A 81 3.08 -5.30 12.83
C GLY A 81 1.97 -5.92 11.97
N ILE A 82 1.53 -5.21 10.92
CA ILE A 82 0.53 -5.74 9.97
C ILE A 82 1.08 -6.96 9.22
N SER A 83 2.32 -6.91 8.74
CA SER A 83 2.96 -8.04 8.05
C SER A 83 3.08 -9.27 8.94
N LEU A 84 3.44 -9.08 10.22
CA LEU A 84 3.52 -10.17 11.20
C LEU A 84 2.13 -10.76 11.51
N ALA A 85 1.10 -9.92 11.62
CA ALA A 85 -0.28 -10.38 11.81
C ALA A 85 -0.82 -11.20 10.62
N LEU A 86 -0.35 -10.91 9.41
CA LEU A 86 -0.73 -11.64 8.19
C LEU A 86 0.18 -12.84 7.89
N LYS A 87 1.31 -12.99 8.61
CA LYS A 87 2.36 -13.96 8.33
C LYS A 87 1.83 -15.39 8.28
N ASP A 88 1.06 -15.81 9.28
CA ASP A 88 0.58 -17.19 9.39
C ASP A 88 -0.43 -17.54 8.30
N ASN A 89 -1.33 -16.59 7.97
CA ASN A 89 -2.28 -16.76 6.87
C ASN A 89 -1.57 -16.94 5.53
N MET A 90 -0.54 -16.13 5.26
CA MET A 90 0.26 -16.24 4.03
C MET A 90 1.12 -17.52 4.02
N ALA A 91 1.65 -17.93 5.16
CA ALA A 91 2.40 -19.17 5.29
C ALA A 91 1.53 -20.40 4.95
N ASN A 92 0.27 -20.42 5.40
CA ASN A 92 -0.68 -21.47 5.05
C ASN A 92 -0.99 -21.51 3.55
N VAL A 93 -1.22 -20.35 2.92
CA VAL A 93 -1.45 -20.26 1.47
C VAL A 93 -0.22 -20.74 0.68
N ALA A 94 0.98 -20.32 1.08
CA ALA A 94 2.23 -20.74 0.44
C ALA A 94 2.48 -22.25 0.60
N GLY A 95 2.21 -22.81 1.78
CA GLY A 95 2.31 -24.26 2.04
C GLY A 95 1.36 -25.07 1.14
N GLY A 96 0.11 -24.63 1.01
CA GLY A 96 -0.84 -25.24 0.08
C GLY A 96 -0.37 -25.19 -1.38
N MET A 97 0.21 -24.06 -1.79
CA MET A 97 0.76 -23.91 -3.13
C MET A 97 2.00 -24.78 -3.37
N GLN A 98 2.87 -24.91 -2.37
CA GLN A 98 4.02 -25.80 -2.43
C GLN A 98 3.58 -27.26 -2.62
N ILE A 99 2.56 -27.72 -1.90
CA ILE A 99 1.99 -29.06 -2.07
C ILE A 99 1.50 -29.27 -3.52
N LEU A 100 0.80 -28.29 -4.09
CA LEU A 100 0.34 -28.37 -5.48
C LEU A 100 1.50 -28.46 -6.49
N PHE A 101 2.61 -27.75 -6.21
CA PHE A 101 3.79 -27.77 -7.05
C PHE A 101 4.62 -29.05 -6.91
N THR A 102 4.85 -29.51 -5.68
CA THR A 102 5.68 -30.69 -5.42
C THR A 102 4.91 -32.01 -5.54
N ARG A 103 3.57 -31.96 -5.53
CA ARG A 103 2.65 -33.11 -5.52
C ARG A 103 3.16 -34.27 -4.64
N PRO A 104 3.47 -34.02 -3.37
CA PRO A 104 4.09 -35.01 -2.49
C PRO A 104 3.14 -36.16 -2.13
N PHE A 105 1.85 -35.98 -2.36
CA PHE A 105 0.77 -36.97 -2.15
C PHE A 105 -0.34 -36.69 -3.17
N MET A 106 -1.00 -37.76 -3.62
CA MET A 106 -2.10 -37.68 -4.58
C MET A 106 -3.45 -37.70 -3.87
N VAL A 107 -4.49 -37.16 -4.52
CA VAL A 107 -5.83 -37.14 -3.95
C VAL A 107 -6.36 -38.58 -3.88
N GLY A 108 -6.43 -39.16 -2.68
CA GLY A 108 -6.95 -40.51 -2.45
C GLY A 108 -5.98 -41.50 -1.77
N ASP A 109 -4.72 -41.09 -1.50
CA ASP A 109 -3.83 -41.80 -0.55
C ASP A 109 -4.25 -41.58 0.91
#